data_AF-A0A365P0K0-F1
#
_entry.id   AF-A0A365P0K0-F1
#
_cell.length_a   1.000
_cell.length_b   1.000
_cell.length_c   1.000
_cell.angle_alpha   90.00
_cell.angle_beta   90.00
_cell.angle_gamma   90.00
#
_symmetry.space_group_name_H-M   'P 1'
#
loop_
_entity.id
_entity.type
_entity.pdbx_description
1 polymer ?
#
loop_
_entity_poly.entity_id
_entity_poly.type
_entity_poly.pdbx_seq_one_letter_code
_entity_poly.pdbx_strand_id
1 'polypeptide(L)'
;MSTTHHIKITDITESDLITIISDLANLYQDSGFTKTISIYRKKGNPEIYSLIFSESPDFERFCYFINYLRYPESIKELNPKVKGYIHKSLIRESGDFKIGEWFQVFVPENDSKYNVVHFINEQNQLFEYDFGGQINNLGNGLFKKDVFYIDDYHFITDIYSEKSFNENFQEIKPWWKFW
;
A
#
# COMPACT_ATOMS: atom_id res chain seq x y z
N MET A 1 -4.09 -16.95 -12.57
CA MET A 1 -4.21 -15.52 -12.22
C MET A 1 -3.32 -15.28 -11.01
N SER A 2 -2.29 -14.43 -11.13
CA SER A 2 -1.44 -14.10 -9.99
C SER A 2 -2.21 -13.20 -9.03
N THR A 3 -2.36 -13.63 -7.79
CA THR A 3 -2.88 -12.82 -6.69
C THR A 3 -1.89 -11.69 -6.41
N THR A 4 -2.24 -10.45 -6.75
CA THR A 4 -1.37 -9.29 -6.55
C THR A 4 -1.58 -8.69 -5.15
N HIS A 5 -0.49 -8.28 -4.50
CA HIS A 5 -0.57 -7.50 -3.27
C HIS A 5 -1.35 -6.21 -3.54
N HIS A 6 -2.19 -5.79 -2.60
CA HIS A 6 -2.97 -4.57 -2.78
C HIS A 6 -3.25 -3.89 -1.45
N ILE A 7 -3.53 -2.59 -1.52
CA ILE A 7 -4.01 -1.82 -0.39
C ILE A 7 -5.44 -1.38 -0.67
N LYS A 8 -6.36 -1.78 0.18
CA LYS A 8 -7.77 -1.39 0.12
C LYS A 8 -8.01 -0.17 1.00
N ILE A 9 -8.72 0.80 0.45
CA ILE A 9 -9.05 2.06 1.14
C ILE A 9 -10.54 2.33 1.01
N THR A 10 -11.18 2.71 2.11
CA THR A 10 -12.57 3.18 2.15
C THR A 10 -12.69 4.48 2.95
N ASP A 11 -13.87 5.09 2.91
CA ASP A 11 -14.19 6.34 3.62
C ASP A 11 -13.33 7.52 3.14
N ILE A 12 -13.13 7.62 1.82
CA ILE A 12 -12.32 8.66 1.16
C ILE A 12 -12.93 9.08 -0.19
N THR A 13 -12.77 10.36 -0.57
CA THR A 13 -13.14 10.82 -1.92
C THR A 13 -12.05 10.48 -2.95
N GLU A 14 -12.40 10.41 -4.23
CA GLU A 14 -11.40 10.16 -5.29
C GLU A 14 -10.32 11.26 -5.33
N SER A 15 -10.72 12.53 -5.16
CA SER A 15 -9.82 13.68 -5.20
C SER A 15 -8.81 13.67 -4.04
N ASP A 16 -9.29 13.38 -2.82
CA ASP A 16 -8.42 13.29 -1.65
C ASP A 16 -7.48 12.09 -1.77
N LEU A 17 -7.99 10.97 -2.28
CA LEU A 17 -7.18 9.78 -2.54
C LEU A 17 -6.05 10.09 -3.53
N ILE A 18 -6.35 10.70 -4.67
CA ILE A 18 -5.33 11.06 -5.67
C ILE A 18 -4.25 11.97 -5.07
N THR A 19 -4.66 12.95 -4.27
CA THR A 19 -3.74 13.87 -3.57
C THR A 19 -2.80 13.10 -2.65
N ILE A 20 -3.35 12.28 -1.76
CA ILE A 20 -2.58 11.50 -0.78
C ILE A 20 -1.64 10.51 -1.45
N ILE A 21 -2.08 9.85 -2.53
CA ILE A 21 -1.25 8.89 -3.28
C ILE A 21 -0.10 9.61 -3.97
N SER A 22 -0.34 10.82 -4.49
CA SER A 22 0.71 11.64 -5.11
C SER A 22 1.76 12.06 -4.09
N ASP A 23 1.32 12.50 -2.90
CA ASP A 23 2.23 12.85 -1.81
C ASP A 23 3.04 11.65 -1.33
N LEU A 24 2.41 10.47 -1.15
CA LEU A 24 3.10 9.23 -0.83
C LEU A 24 4.13 8.88 -1.91
N ALA A 25 3.74 8.96 -3.19
CA ALA A 25 4.62 8.59 -4.29
C ALA A 25 5.89 9.44 -4.31
N ASN A 26 5.74 10.74 -4.06
CA ASN A 26 6.83 11.72 -3.99
C ASN A 26 7.67 11.56 -2.73
N LEU A 27 7.05 11.36 -1.56
CA LEU A 27 7.75 11.19 -0.29
C LEU A 27 8.70 9.97 -0.33
N TYR A 28 8.25 8.88 -0.94
CA TYR A 28 9.01 7.63 -1.01
C TYR A 28 9.67 7.37 -2.37
N GLN A 29 9.81 8.39 -3.23
CA GLN A 29 10.32 8.24 -4.60
C GLN A 29 11.72 7.61 -4.69
N ASP A 30 12.56 7.82 -3.68
CA ASP A 30 13.92 7.25 -3.63
C ASP A 30 13.96 5.80 -3.14
N SER A 31 12.85 5.26 -2.64
CA SER A 31 12.76 3.85 -2.23
C SER A 31 12.76 2.90 -3.43
N GLY A 32 12.42 3.39 -4.63
CA GLY A 32 12.22 2.57 -5.82
C GLY A 32 10.88 1.83 -5.87
N PHE A 33 10.08 1.84 -4.81
CA PHE A 33 8.80 1.12 -4.74
C PHE A 33 7.59 1.94 -5.20
N THR A 34 7.71 3.26 -5.31
CA THR A 34 6.62 4.17 -5.65
C THR A 34 6.71 4.76 -7.06
N LYS A 35 7.39 4.05 -7.97
CA LYS A 35 7.53 4.51 -9.37
C LYS A 35 6.18 4.74 -10.05
N THR A 36 5.28 3.76 -9.88
CA THR A 36 3.90 3.84 -10.35
C THR A 36 2.98 3.17 -9.35
N ILE A 37 1.90 3.87 -8.98
CA ILE A 37 0.83 3.38 -8.14
C ILE A 37 -0.47 3.49 -8.93
N SER A 38 -1.08 2.35 -9.24
CA SER A 38 -2.34 2.28 -9.98
C SER A 38 -3.52 2.31 -9.01
N ILE A 39 -4.50 3.17 -9.28
CA ILE A 39 -5.72 3.31 -8.50
C ILE A 39 -6.87 2.61 -9.23
N TYR A 40 -7.55 1.74 -8.51
CA TYR A 40 -8.73 1.02 -8.97
C TYR A 40 -9.93 1.28 -8.06
N ARG A 41 -11.13 1.37 -8.62
CA ARG A 41 -12.40 1.48 -7.89
C ARG A 41 -13.22 0.20 -8.03
N LYS A 42 -13.80 -0.33 -6.96
CA LYS A 42 -14.61 -1.56 -7.01
C LYS A 42 -15.89 -1.33 -7.83
N LYS A 43 -16.21 -2.25 -8.74
CA LYS A 43 -17.48 -2.25 -9.48
C LYS A 43 -18.65 -2.41 -8.51
N GLY A 44 -19.67 -1.57 -8.68
CA GLY A 44 -20.86 -1.59 -7.81
C GLY A 44 -20.65 -1.02 -6.41
N ASN A 45 -19.45 -0.56 -6.04
CA ASN A 45 -19.22 0.15 -4.79
C ASN A 45 -18.21 1.30 -4.98
N PRO A 46 -18.69 2.55 -5.15
CA PRO A 46 -17.83 3.69 -5.49
C PRO A 46 -16.94 4.17 -4.33
N GLU A 47 -17.19 3.70 -3.11
CA GLU A 47 -16.47 4.09 -1.88
C GLU A 47 -15.28 3.17 -1.58
N ILE A 48 -15.08 2.12 -2.38
CA ILE A 48 -13.99 1.15 -2.21
C ILE A 48 -12.95 1.34 -3.31
N TYR A 49 -11.74 1.66 -2.89
CA TYR A 49 -10.57 1.75 -3.76
C TYR A 49 -9.57 0.65 -3.45
N SER A 50 -8.77 0.30 -4.45
CA SER A 50 -7.63 -0.60 -4.30
C SER A 50 -6.42 -0.03 -5.03
N LEU A 51 -5.29 -0.05 -4.35
CA LEU A 51 -4.02 0.42 -4.85
C LEU A 51 -3.14 -0.77 -5.21
N ILE A 52 -2.51 -0.71 -6.38
CA ILE A 52 -1.52 -1.66 -6.83
C ILE A 52 -0.22 -0.92 -7.11
N PHE A 53 0.86 -1.33 -6.46
CA PHE A 53 2.20 -0.80 -6.70
C PHE A 53 2.84 -1.60 -7.83
N SER A 54 3.44 -0.89 -8.78
CA SER A 54 4.17 -1.50 -9.91
C SER A 54 5.34 -2.37 -9.43
N GLU A 55 6.03 -1.92 -8.40
CA GLU A 55 7.08 -2.65 -7.72
C GLU A 55 6.54 -3.14 -6.37
N SER A 56 6.78 -4.42 -6.05
CA SER A 56 6.32 -4.97 -4.77
C SER A 56 7.18 -4.45 -3.63
N PRO A 57 6.64 -3.63 -2.70
CA PRO A 57 7.41 -3.15 -1.57
C PRO A 57 7.81 -4.31 -0.66
N ASP A 58 8.96 -4.20 -0.01
CA ASP A 58 9.21 -5.06 1.14
C ASP A 58 8.22 -4.75 2.27
N PHE A 59 8.16 -5.64 3.25
CA PHE A 59 7.19 -5.53 4.33
C PHE A 59 7.30 -4.26 5.16
N GLU A 60 8.52 -3.83 5.47
CA GLU A 60 8.75 -2.61 6.22
C GLU A 60 8.18 -1.40 5.47
N ARG A 61 8.51 -1.24 4.19
CA ARG A 61 7.98 -0.12 3.38
C ARG A 61 6.47 -0.24 3.19
N PHE A 62 5.94 -1.46 3.04
CA PHE A 62 4.50 -1.68 2.99
C PHE A 62 3.80 -1.21 4.27
N CYS A 63 4.37 -1.49 5.45
CA CYS A 63 3.87 -1.00 6.73
C CYS A 63 3.90 0.53 6.81
N TYR A 64 4.97 1.18 6.34
CA TYR A 64 5.03 2.64 6.25
C TYR A 64 3.94 3.21 5.34
N PHE A 65 3.68 2.59 4.19
CA PHE A 65 2.63 3.04 3.28
C PHE A 65 1.24 2.93 3.90
N ILE A 66 0.95 1.81 4.58
CA ILE A 66 -0.33 1.63 5.29
C ILE A 66 -0.54 2.70 6.35
N ASN A 67 0.50 3.03 7.12
CA ASN A 67 0.42 4.07 8.14
C ASN A 67 0.26 5.46 7.54
N TYR A 68 1.02 5.79 6.50
CA TYR A 68 0.88 7.08 5.80
C TYR A 68 -0.52 7.27 5.22
N LEU A 69 -1.08 6.23 4.58
CA LEU A 69 -2.42 6.28 4.01
C LEU A 69 -3.52 6.42 5.07
N ARG A 70 -3.27 5.91 6.29
CA ARG A 70 -4.18 6.09 7.43
C ARG A 70 -4.07 7.50 8.02
N TYR A 71 -2.87 8.06 8.04
CA TYR A 71 -2.55 9.36 8.64
C TYR A 71 -1.89 10.29 7.61
N PRO A 72 -2.64 10.73 6.58
CA PRO A 72 -2.07 11.57 5.53
C PRO A 72 -1.66 12.93 6.08
N GLU A 73 -0.41 13.33 5.83
CA GLU A 73 0.11 14.61 6.31
C GLU A 73 -0.55 15.82 5.62
N SER A 74 -0.97 15.65 4.36
CA SER A 74 -1.57 16.70 3.53
C SER A 74 -3.01 17.03 3.89
N ILE A 75 -3.75 16.11 4.52
CA ILE A 75 -5.17 16.27 4.85
C ILE A 75 -5.43 15.74 6.28
N LYS A 76 -5.12 16.56 7.29
CA LYS A 76 -5.06 16.14 8.70
C LYS A 76 -6.38 15.67 9.30
N GLU A 77 -7.51 16.14 8.78
CA GLU A 77 -8.84 15.77 9.26
C GLU A 77 -9.34 14.43 8.70
N LEU A 78 -8.62 13.85 7.72
CA LEU A 78 -9.01 12.62 7.08
C LEU A 78 -8.57 11.41 7.91
N ASN A 79 -9.46 10.41 8.01
CA ASN A 79 -9.18 9.17 8.74
C ASN A 79 -9.70 7.94 7.98
N PRO A 80 -9.20 7.68 6.76
CA PRO A 80 -9.73 6.64 5.89
C PRO A 80 -9.41 5.26 6.48
N LYS A 81 -10.23 4.26 6.18
CA LYS A 81 -9.94 2.88 6.61
C LYS A 81 -9.02 2.23 5.60
N VAL A 82 -7.85 1.82 6.06
CA VAL A 82 -6.79 1.26 5.22
C VAL A 82 -6.49 -0.17 5.65
N LYS A 83 -6.49 -1.10 4.68
CA LYS A 83 -6.09 -2.50 4.86
C LYS A 83 -5.19 -2.95 3.73
N GLY A 84 -4.00 -3.42 4.07
CA GLY A 84 -3.05 -3.98 3.14
C GLY A 84 -3.12 -5.49 3.12
N TYR A 85 -2.95 -6.09 1.95
CA TYR A 85 -2.83 -7.53 1.77
C TYR A 85 -1.52 -7.82 1.04
N ILE A 86 -0.58 -8.39 1.75
CA ILE A 86 0.78 -8.70 1.26
C ILE A 86 1.10 -10.17 1.50
N HIS A 87 1.99 -10.73 0.69
CA HIS A 87 2.39 -12.14 0.76
C HIS A 87 3.88 -12.26 1.04
N LYS A 88 4.24 -13.25 1.88
CA LYS A 88 5.50 -13.36 2.63
C LYS A 88 6.78 -13.45 1.80
N SER A 89 6.72 -13.63 0.48
CA SER A 89 7.93 -13.55 -0.36
C SER A 89 8.75 -12.26 -0.15
N LEU A 90 8.17 -11.27 0.54
CA LEU A 90 8.69 -9.92 0.79
C LEU A 90 9.09 -9.62 2.26
N ILE A 91 8.90 -10.56 3.20
CA ILE A 91 9.37 -10.40 4.60
C ILE A 91 10.73 -11.10 4.75
N ARG A 92 11.81 -10.31 4.68
CA ARG A 92 13.11 -10.76 5.21
C ARG A 92 13.13 -10.44 6.70
N GLU A 93 13.52 -11.42 7.51
CA GLU A 93 13.84 -11.28 8.94
C GLU A 93 12.68 -11.34 9.94
N SER A 94 12.28 -12.56 10.30
CA SER A 94 11.98 -12.99 11.68
C SER A 94 11.54 -14.46 11.67
N GLY A 95 12.09 -15.23 12.61
CA GLY A 95 12.14 -16.70 12.59
C GLY A 95 10.81 -17.45 12.73
N ASP A 96 9.69 -16.76 12.94
CA ASP A 96 8.42 -17.40 13.34
C ASP A 96 7.40 -17.54 12.20
N PHE A 97 7.62 -16.89 11.07
CA PHE A 97 6.65 -16.84 9.98
C PHE A 97 6.97 -17.84 8.86
N LYS A 98 5.99 -18.38 8.14
CA LYS A 98 6.23 -19.33 7.03
C LYS A 98 6.30 -18.65 5.67
N ILE A 99 7.31 -18.97 4.85
CA ILE A 99 7.34 -18.54 3.44
C ILE A 99 6.03 -19.00 2.76
N GLY A 100 5.42 -18.12 1.96
CA GLY A 100 4.15 -18.43 1.26
C GLY A 100 2.88 -17.96 1.99
N GLU A 101 3.02 -17.36 3.17
CA GLU A 101 1.89 -16.89 3.96
C GLU A 101 1.36 -15.51 3.51
N TRP A 102 0.05 -15.29 3.62
CA TRP A 102 -0.56 -13.97 3.46
C TRP A 102 -0.69 -13.24 4.79
N PHE A 103 -0.55 -11.91 4.72
CA PHE A 103 -0.78 -11.01 5.83
C PHE A 103 -1.82 -9.97 5.47
N GLN A 104 -2.70 -9.70 6.43
CA GLN A 104 -3.56 -8.54 6.44
C GLN A 104 -2.92 -7.51 7.38
N VAL A 105 -2.51 -6.37 6.84
CA VAL A 105 -1.85 -5.28 7.58
C VAL A 105 -2.83 -4.12 7.73
N PHE A 106 -2.90 -3.49 8.90
CA PHE A 106 -3.81 -2.38 9.18
C PHE A 106 -3.33 -1.58 10.38
N VAL A 107 -3.82 -0.34 10.50
CA VAL A 107 -3.69 0.44 11.74
C VAL A 107 -4.93 0.18 12.61
N PRO A 108 -4.78 -0.12 13.91
CA PRO A 108 -5.93 -0.34 14.78
C PRO A 108 -6.79 0.92 14.91
N GLU A 109 -8.12 0.76 14.99
CA GLU A 109 -9.05 1.90 14.98
C GLU A 109 -8.84 2.88 16.14
N ASN A 110 -8.41 2.35 17.28
CA ASN A 110 -8.13 3.11 18.51
C ASN A 110 -6.63 3.35 18.71
N ASP A 111 -5.83 3.32 17.64
CA ASP A 111 -4.41 3.64 17.76
C ASP A 111 -4.22 5.07 18.28
N SER A 112 -3.31 5.21 19.24
CA SER A 112 -2.90 6.48 19.81
C SER A 112 -1.40 6.72 19.69
N LYS A 113 -0.65 5.73 19.18
CA LYS A 113 0.81 5.80 19.10
C LYS A 113 1.30 6.35 17.76
N TYR A 114 0.53 6.20 16.69
CA TYR A 114 0.81 6.66 15.31
C TYR A 114 2.11 6.12 14.70
N ASN A 115 2.77 5.17 15.35
CA ASN A 115 4.07 4.61 15.01
C ASN A 115 4.08 3.08 15.02
N VAL A 116 2.88 2.48 14.98
CA VAL A 116 2.69 1.04 14.97
C VAL A 116 1.67 0.65 13.90
N VAL A 117 1.87 -0.53 13.33
CA VAL A 117 0.85 -1.19 12.52
C VAL A 117 0.62 -2.60 13.06
N HIS A 118 -0.61 -3.08 12.91
CA HIS A 118 -0.95 -4.45 13.25
C HIS A 118 -0.99 -5.30 11.98
N PHE A 119 -0.63 -6.57 12.11
CA PHE A 119 -0.80 -7.52 11.03
C PHE A 119 -1.25 -8.88 11.54
N ILE A 120 -2.11 -9.53 10.75
CA ILE A 120 -2.64 -10.85 11.05
C ILE A 120 -2.25 -11.80 9.92
N ASN A 121 -1.78 -12.97 10.29
CA ASN A 121 -1.35 -14.01 9.36
C ASN A 121 -2.47 -15.03 9.05
N GLU A 122 -2.26 -15.93 8.09
CA GLU A 122 -3.28 -16.94 7.70
C GLU A 122 -3.59 -17.93 8.82
N GLN A 123 -2.74 -18.03 9.83
CA GLN A 123 -2.98 -18.82 11.05
C GLN A 123 -3.74 -18.05 12.14
N ASN A 124 -4.29 -16.87 11.84
CA ASN A 124 -5.04 -16.04 12.79
C ASN A 124 -4.20 -15.52 13.96
N GLN A 125 -2.87 -15.42 13.80
CA GLN A 125 -1.99 -14.82 14.79
C GLN A 125 -1.88 -13.33 14.54
N LEU A 126 -2.07 -12.52 15.59
CA LEU A 126 -2.03 -11.07 15.54
C LEU A 126 -0.69 -10.56 16.08
N PHE A 127 -0.08 -9.64 15.35
CA PHE A 127 1.20 -9.04 15.69
C PHE A 127 1.12 -7.52 15.58
N GLU A 128 1.97 -6.84 16.34
CA GLU A 128 2.28 -5.42 16.22
C GLU A 128 3.69 -5.28 15.65
N TYR A 129 3.84 -4.50 14.59
CA TYR A 129 5.11 -4.02 14.09
C TYR A 129 5.29 -2.57 14.53
N ASP A 130 6.32 -2.30 15.32
CA ASP A 130 6.74 -0.93 15.61
C ASP A 130 7.74 -0.43 14.56
N PHE A 131 7.74 0.87 14.30
CA PHE A 131 8.69 1.49 13.37
C PHE A 131 10.12 1.62 13.94
N GLY A 132 10.40 1.02 15.10
CA GLY A 132 11.74 0.72 15.58
C GLY A 132 12.26 -0.64 15.12
N GLY A 133 11.45 -1.41 14.38
CA GLY A 133 11.79 -2.71 13.81
C GLY A 133 11.42 -3.91 14.70
N GLN A 134 10.73 -3.71 15.83
CA GLN A 134 10.33 -4.82 16.68
C GLN A 134 8.97 -5.38 16.27
N ILE A 135 8.83 -6.70 16.40
CA ILE A 135 7.57 -7.42 16.19
C ILE A 135 7.15 -8.03 17.53
N ASN A 136 5.96 -7.64 17.99
CA ASN A 136 5.36 -8.14 19.21
C ASN A 136 4.15 -9.02 18.89
N ASN A 137 4.10 -10.23 19.46
CA ASN A 137 2.93 -11.09 19.35
C ASN A 137 1.84 -10.62 20.33
N LEU A 138 0.65 -10.32 19.81
CA LEU A 138 -0.49 -9.83 20.58
C LEU A 138 -1.55 -10.91 20.85
N GLY A 139 -1.34 -12.14 20.36
CA GLY A 139 -2.22 -13.28 20.50
C GLY A 139 -2.93 -13.63 19.20
N ASN A 140 -4.25 -13.75 19.25
CA ASN A 140 -5.06 -14.19 18.11
C ASN A 140 -5.91 -13.04 17.55
N GLY A 141 -6.06 -13.02 16.22
CA GLY A 141 -6.95 -12.14 15.47
C GLY A 141 -7.84 -12.94 14.53
N LEU A 142 -8.55 -12.26 13.64
CA LEU A 142 -9.30 -12.90 12.56
C LEU A 142 -8.76 -12.43 11.22
N PHE A 143 -8.03 -13.31 10.53
CA PHE A 143 -7.58 -13.06 9.17
C PHE A 143 -8.77 -13.14 8.23
N LYS A 144 -8.97 -12.09 7.41
CA LYS A 144 -9.95 -12.09 6.34
C LYS A 144 -9.22 -11.85 5.04
N LYS A 145 -8.98 -12.92 4.30
CA LYS A 145 -8.37 -12.81 2.97
C LYS A 145 -9.23 -11.92 2.08
N ASP A 146 -8.64 -10.87 1.54
CA ASP A 146 -9.19 -10.10 0.44
C ASP A 146 -8.26 -10.30 -0.76
N VAL A 147 -8.84 -10.54 -1.93
CA VAL A 147 -8.08 -10.82 -3.15
C VAL A 147 -8.51 -9.81 -4.19
N PHE A 148 -7.53 -9.14 -4.77
CA PHE A 148 -7.76 -8.25 -5.90
C PHE A 148 -7.92 -9.06 -7.19
N TYR A 149 -9.12 -9.02 -7.76
CA TYR A 149 -9.42 -9.50 -9.11
C TYR A 149 -9.71 -8.31 -10.00
N ILE A 150 -8.84 -8.03 -10.99
CA ILE A 150 -8.95 -6.84 -11.84
C ILE A 150 -10.31 -6.70 -12.52
N ASP A 151 -10.96 -7.82 -12.86
CA ASP A 151 -12.28 -7.85 -13.49
C ASP A 151 -13.40 -7.30 -12.58
N ASP A 152 -13.18 -7.23 -11.28
CA ASP A 152 -14.12 -6.65 -10.32
C ASP A 152 -13.94 -5.14 -10.14
N TYR A 153 -12.99 -4.51 -10.85
CA TYR A 153 -12.63 -3.11 -10.65
C TYR A 153 -12.65 -2.31 -11.95
N HIS A 154 -12.89 -1.00 -11.81
CA HIS A 154 -12.62 0.00 -12.83
C HIS A 154 -11.25 0.61 -12.55
N PHE A 155 -10.39 0.65 -13.57
CA PHE A 155 -9.18 1.47 -13.52
C PHE A 155 -9.56 2.95 -13.47
N ILE A 156 -8.90 3.71 -12.59
CA ILE A 156 -9.10 5.15 -12.46
C ILE A 156 -7.93 5.89 -13.09
N THR A 157 -6.73 5.75 -12.53
CA THR A 157 -5.52 6.42 -13.01
C THR A 157 -4.28 5.73 -12.47
N ASP A 158 -3.15 6.02 -13.12
CA ASP A 158 -1.82 5.80 -12.57
C ASP A 158 -1.28 7.09 -11.96
N ILE A 159 -0.58 6.96 -10.83
CA ILE A 159 0.18 8.03 -10.20
C ILE A 159 1.66 7.70 -10.31
N TYR A 160 2.44 8.68 -10.77
CA TYR A 160 3.88 8.60 -10.90
C TYR A 160 4.53 9.55 -9.90
N SER A 161 5.62 9.12 -9.28
CA SER A 161 6.48 10.07 -8.54
C SER A 161 7.08 11.10 -9.51
N GLU A 162 7.40 12.29 -9.03
CA GLU A 162 8.06 13.34 -9.82
C GLU A 162 9.36 12.85 -10.46
N LYS A 163 10.16 12.08 -9.72
CA LYS A 163 11.38 11.46 -10.24
C LYS A 163 11.10 10.50 -11.40
N SER A 164 10.14 9.59 -11.24
CA SER A 164 9.77 8.64 -12.30
C SER A 164 9.14 9.32 -13.51
N PHE A 165 8.38 10.38 -13.29
CA PHE A 165 7.88 11.22 -14.38
C PHE A 165 9.06 11.81 -15.16
N ASN A 166 10.02 12.45 -14.49
CA ASN A 166 11.17 13.07 -15.14
C ASN A 166 12.07 12.06 -15.90
N GLU A 167 12.28 10.87 -15.35
CA GLU A 167 13.03 9.78 -16.02
C GLU A 167 12.34 9.34 -17.33
N ASN A 168 11.02 9.16 -17.31
CA ASN A 168 10.24 8.73 -18.49
C ASN A 168 10.22 9.79 -19.61
N PHE A 169 10.31 11.09 -19.29
CA PHE A 169 10.33 12.17 -20.29
C PHE A 169 11.73 12.54 -20.77
N GLN A 170 12.80 12.21 -20.03
CA GLN A 170 14.18 12.41 -20.50
C GLN A 170 14.59 11.39 -21.60
N GLU A 171 13.97 10.21 -21.63
CA GLU A 171 14.25 9.18 -22.66
C GLU A 171 13.57 9.44 -24.00
N ILE A 172 12.61 10.38 -24.08
CA ILE A 172 12.05 10.83 -25.36
C ILE A 172 13.08 11.76 -26.03
N LYS A 173 14.14 11.17 -26.62
CA LYS A 173 14.94 11.88 -27.60
C LYS A 173 13.99 12.39 -28.67
N PRO A 174 13.86 13.71 -28.87
CA PRO A 174 12.99 14.24 -29.91
C PRO A 174 13.47 13.65 -31.25
N TRP A 175 12.59 12.96 -31.97
CA TRP A 175 12.92 12.28 -33.24
C TRP A 175 13.49 13.24 -34.31
N TRP A 176 13.26 14.54 -34.14
CA TRP A 176 13.78 15.64 -34.95
C TRP A 176 15.26 15.99 -34.70
N LYS A 177 15.93 15.43 -33.67
CA LYS A 177 17.35 15.69 -33.37
C LYS A 177 18.33 14.80 -34.17
N PHE A 178 17.85 14.09 -35.20
CA PHE A 178 18.66 13.23 -36.07
C PHE A 178 18.85 13.79 -37.50
N TRP A 179 18.65 15.09 -37.71
CA TRP A 179 18.96 15.79 -38.95
C TRP A 179 19.77 17.07 -38.68
#